data_AF-A0A937UUH0-F1
#
_entry.id   AF-A0A937UUH0-F1
#
_cell.length_a   1.000
_cell.length_b   1.000
_cell.length_c   1.000
_cell.angle_alpha   90.00
_cell.angle_beta   90.00
_cell.angle_gamma   90.00
#
_symmetry.space_group_name_H-M   'P 1'
#
loop_
_entity.id
_entity.type
_entity.pdbx_description
1 polymer ?
#
loop_
_entity_poly.entity_id
_entity_poly.type
_entity_poly.pdbx_seq_one_letter_code
_entity_poly.pdbx_strand_id
1 'polypeptide(L)' 'MFVFAAIAFPVVLLGLLLAMERVERPLNAADTRKGIEGFLDNARPDEVNTFVNQGLAAALERYRRRLRRPPPGKHRAA' A
#
# COMPACT_ATOMS: atom_id res chain seq x y z
N MET A 1 -12.20 41.60 -6.95
CA MET A 1 -12.50 40.22 -6.46
C MET A 1 -11.86 39.16 -7.35
N PHE A 2 -12.10 39.15 -8.67
CA PHE A 2 -11.51 38.15 -9.60
C PHE A 2 -9.99 38.15 -9.71
N VAL A 3 -9.34 39.31 -9.64
CA VAL A 3 -7.86 39.43 -9.76
C VAL A 3 -7.13 38.66 -8.66
N PHE A 4 -7.66 38.68 -7.43
CA PHE A 4 -7.10 37.92 -6.32
C PHE A 4 -7.23 36.42 -6.56
N ALA A 5 -8.40 35.95 -7.02
CA ALA A 5 -8.62 34.55 -7.34
C ALA A 5 -7.72 34.07 -8.49
N ALA A 6 -7.50 34.91 -9.51
CA ALA A 6 -6.65 34.60 -10.66
C ALA A 6 -5.17 34.38 -10.27
N ILE A 7 -4.71 35.04 -9.21
CA ILE A 7 -3.33 34.89 -8.69
C ILE A 7 -3.28 33.79 -7.62
N ALA A 8 -4.27 33.72 -6.74
CA ALA A 8 -4.30 32.72 -5.67
C ALA A 8 -4.47 31.30 -6.22
N PHE A 9 -5.26 31.11 -7.27
CA PHE A 9 -5.53 29.80 -7.86
C PHE A 9 -4.25 29.05 -8.31
N PRO A 10 -3.38 29.62 -9.17
CA PRO A 10 -2.15 28.94 -9.58
C PRO A 10 -1.18 28.71 -8.40
N VAL A 11 -1.14 29.61 -7.43
CA VAL A 11 -0.30 29.46 -6.23
C VAL A 11 -0.77 28.30 -5.35
N VAL A 12 -2.08 28.19 -5.13
CA VAL A 12 -2.68 27.06 -4.39
C VAL A 12 -2.46 25.75 -5.14
N LEU A 13 -2.59 25.76 -6.47
CA LEU A 13 -2.40 24.58 -7.31
C LEU A 13 -0.93 24.12 -7.29
N LEU A 14 0.03 25.05 -7.35
CA LEU A 14 1.46 24.76 -7.15
C LEU A 14 1.73 24.20 -5.75
N GLY A 15 1.10 24.76 -4.71
CA GLY A 15 1.21 24.22 -3.35
C GLY A 15 0.67 22.79 -3.23
N LEU A 16 -0.47 22.50 -3.87
CA LEU A 16 -1.06 21.17 -3.96
C LEU A 16 -0.15 20.19 -4.72
N LEU A 17 0.45 20.62 -5.84
CA LEU A 17 1.41 19.82 -6.60
C LEU A 17 2.69 19.55 -5.80
N LEU A 18 3.20 20.52 -5.05
CA LEU A 18 4.35 20.29 -4.15
C LEU A 18 3.99 19.32 -3.03
N ALA A 19 2.77 19.42 -2.50
CA ALA A 19 2.24 18.51 -1.50
C ALA A 19 2.03 17.08 -2.02
N MET A 20 2.09 16.85 -3.34
CA MET A 20 1.99 15.51 -3.91
C MET A 20 3.04 14.57 -3.34
N GLU A 21 4.23 15.00 -2.92
CA GLU A 21 5.18 14.08 -2.27
C GLU A 21 4.57 13.41 -1.01
N ARG A 22 3.70 14.13 -0.28
CA ARG A 22 2.99 13.60 0.90
C ARG A 22 1.83 12.67 0.53
N VAL A 23 1.23 12.86 -0.65
CA VAL A 23 0.15 12.04 -1.21
C VAL A 23 0.70 10.81 -1.94
N GLU A 24 1.88 10.93 -2.53
CA GLU A 24 2.58 9.89 -3.27
C GLU A 24 3.23 8.88 -2.33
N ARG A 25 3.72 9.28 -1.15
CA ARG A 25 4.27 8.34 -0.16
C ARG A 25 3.31 7.22 0.27
N PRO A 26 2.03 7.48 0.61
CA PRO A 26 1.08 6.39 0.88
C PRO A 26 0.73 5.60 -0.38
N LEU A 27 0.73 6.21 -1.57
CA LEU A 27 0.53 5.52 -2.84
C LEU A 27 1.71 4.60 -3.23
N ASN A 28 2.95 4.99 -2.91
CA ASN A 28 4.16 4.18 -3.13
C ASN A 28 4.30 3.08 -2.06
N ALA A 29 3.85 3.32 -0.83
CA ALA A 29 3.71 2.26 0.18
C ALA A 29 2.63 1.24 -0.22
N ALA A 30 1.63 1.69 -1.00
CA ALA A 30 0.78 0.84 -1.81
C ALA A 30 1.55 0.33 -3.05
N ASP A 31 2.68 -0.35 -2.80
CA ASP A 31 3.35 -1.32 -3.68
C ASP A 31 2.46 -2.57 -3.90
N THR A 32 1.16 -2.31 -3.96
CA THR A 32 0.03 -3.20 -4.13
C THR A 32 0.21 -3.94 -5.44
N ARG A 33 0.68 -3.27 -6.50
CA ARG A 33 0.92 -3.88 -7.81
C ARG A 33 1.98 -5.00 -7.78
N LYS A 34 3.13 -4.80 -7.11
CA LYS A 34 4.16 -5.85 -6.98
C LYS A 34 3.70 -7.01 -6.08
N GLY A 35 2.91 -6.72 -5.04
CA GLY A 35 2.42 -7.74 -4.11
C GLY A 35 1.25 -8.56 -4.65
N ILE A 36 0.42 -7.99 -5.53
CA ILE A 36 -0.78 -8.64 -6.07
C ILE A 36 -0.44 -9.85 -6.92
N GLU A 37 0.54 -9.75 -7.82
CA GLU A 37 0.86 -10.84 -8.74
C GLU A 37 1.32 -12.09 -7.95
N GLY A 38 2.25 -11.91 -7.02
CA GLY A 38 2.68 -12.99 -6.12
C GLY A 38 1.57 -13.47 -5.16
N PHE A 39 0.62 -12.61 -4.79
CA PHE A 39 -0.56 -12.99 -4.02
C PHE A 39 -1.50 -13.87 -4.85
N LEU A 40 -1.82 -13.49 -6.08
CA LEU A 40 -2.71 -14.29 -6.94
C LEU A 40 -2.14 -15.69 -7.21
N ASP A 41 -0.81 -15.80 -7.36
CA ASP A 41 -0.15 -17.08 -7.60
C ASP A 41 0.02 -17.94 -6.33
N ASN A 42 0.20 -17.33 -5.15
CA ASN A 42 0.62 -18.03 -3.92
C ASN A 42 -0.25 -17.73 -2.68
N ALA A 43 -1.46 -17.20 -2.88
CA ALA A 43 -2.39 -16.91 -1.80
C ALA A 43 -2.88 -18.20 -1.17
N ARG A 44 -2.89 -18.22 0.17
CA ARG A 44 -3.49 -19.32 0.93
C ARG A 44 -5.00 -19.11 1.08
N PRO A 45 -5.79 -20.18 1.28
CA PRO A 45 -7.26 -20.09 1.42
C PRO A 45 -7.70 -19.11 2.51
N ASP A 46 -6.98 -19.06 3.62
CA ASP A 46 -7.17 -18.14 4.74
C ASP A 46 -6.92 -16.66 4.36
N GLU A 47 -6.01 -16.40 3.43
CA GLU A 47 -5.73 -15.06 2.90
C GLU A 47 -6.75 -14.64 1.85
N VAL A 48 -7.24 -15.57 1.03
CA VAL A 48 -8.37 -15.35 0.10
C VAL A 48 -9.66 -15.07 0.87
N ASN A 49 -9.92 -15.81 1.97
CA ASN A 49 -11.06 -15.52 2.83
C ASN A 49 -10.96 -14.12 3.47
N THR A 50 -9.75 -13.69 3.82
CA THR A 50 -9.51 -12.32 4.29
C THR A 50 -9.76 -11.30 3.17
N PHE A 51 -9.37 -11.61 1.93
CA PHE A 51 -9.65 -10.76 0.76
C PHE A 51 -11.16 -10.58 0.55
N VAL A 52 -11.95 -11.65 0.64
CA VAL A 52 -13.40 -11.60 0.46
C VAL A 52 -14.08 -10.80 1.58
N ASN A 53 -13.66 -10.97 2.83
CA ASN A 53 -14.35 -10.37 3.98
C ASN A 53 -13.84 -8.96 4.34
N GLN A 54 -12.56 -8.65 4.08
CA GLN A 54 -11.88 -7.45 4.57
C GLN A 54 -11.19 -6.64 3.46
N GLY A 55 -11.22 -7.14 2.22
CA GLY A 55 -10.65 -6.47 1.05
C GLY A 55 -9.15 -6.70 0.85
N LEU A 56 -8.64 -6.13 -0.25
CA LEU A 56 -7.30 -6.38 -0.77
C LEU A 56 -6.16 -5.89 0.12
N ALA A 57 -6.32 -4.72 0.74
CA ALA A 57 -5.30 -4.16 1.61
C ALA A 57 -5.02 -5.06 2.82
N ALA A 58 -6.08 -5.57 3.46
CA ALA A 58 -5.97 -6.47 4.62
C ALA A 58 -5.35 -7.83 4.24
N ALA A 59 -5.72 -8.37 3.07
CA ALA A 59 -5.17 -9.63 2.58
C ALA A 59 -3.66 -9.52 2.23
N LEU A 60 -3.25 -8.45 1.55
CA LEU A 60 -1.85 -8.21 1.18
C LEU A 60 -0.96 -7.95 2.40
N GLU A 61 -1.45 -7.23 3.40
CA GLU A 61 -0.75 -7.04 4.68
C GLU A 61 -0.47 -8.40 5.35
N ARG A 62 -1.46 -9.30 5.37
CA ARG A 62 -1.31 -10.67 5.94
C ARG A 62 -0.32 -11.51 5.15
N TYR A 63 -0.41 -11.49 3.82
CA TYR A 63 0.52 -12.18 2.92
C TYR A 63 1.96 -11.68 3.08
N ARG A 64 2.17 -10.36 3.15
CA ARG A 64 3.49 -9.75 3.40
C ARG A 64 4.05 -10.13 4.77
N ARG A 65 3.23 -10.19 5.82
CA ARG A 65 3.66 -10.67 7.15
C ARG A 65 4.09 -12.12 7.13
N ARG A 66 3.43 -12.98 6.32
CA ARG A 66 3.85 -14.37 6.12
C ARG A 66 5.22 -14.44 5.46
N LEU A 67 5.43 -13.70 4.37
CA LEU A 67 6.70 -13.65 3.65
C LEU A 67 7.85 -13.11 4.50
N ARG A 68 7.56 -12.14 5.39
CA ARG A 68 8.55 -11.53 6.30
C ARG A 68 8.87 -12.37 7.52
N ARG A 69 8.03 -13.34 7.90
CA ARG A 69 8.35 -14.25 9.00
C ARG A 69 9.38 -15.27 8.48
N PRO A 70 10.61 -15.29 9.04
CA PRO A 70 11.49 -16.41 8.78
C PRO A 70 10.78 -17.68 9.26
N PRO A 71 10.89 -18.80 8.51
CA PRO A 71 10.34 -20.07 8.98
C PRO A 71 10.87 -20.32 10.39
N PRO A 72 10.00 -20.71 11.36
CA PRO A 72 10.44 -20.91 12.74
C PRO A 72 11.63 -21.86 12.72
N GLY A 73 12.78 -21.31 13.12
CA GLY A 73 14.06 -21.96 13.01
C GLY A 73 13.98 -23.35 13.60
N LYS A 74 14.46 -24.32 12.82
CA LYS A 74 14.89 -25.64 13.24
C LYS A 74 16.05 -25.48 14.24
N HIS A 75 15.78 -24.92 15.42
CA HIS A 75 16.74 -24.65 16.50
C HIS A 75 16.50 -25.59 17.69
N ARG A 76 16.20 -26.87 17.39
CA ARG A 76 16.16 -27.96 18.38
C ARG A 76 16.62 -29.26 17.74
N ALA A 77 17.93 -29.38 17.57
CA ALA A 77 18.63 -30.66 17.46
C ALA A 77 20.11 -30.37 17.78
N ALA A 78 20.40 -30.23 19.06
CA ALA A 78 21.73 -30.34 19.64
C ALA A 78 21.57 -31.16 20.92
#